data_AF-A0A813LGG5-F1
#
_entry.id   AF-A0A813LGG5-F1
#
_cell.length_a   1.000
_cell.length_b   1.000
_cell.length_c   1.000
_cell.angle_alpha   90.00
_cell.angle_beta   90.00
_cell.angle_gamma   90.00
#
_symmetry.space_group_name_H-M   'P 1'
#
loop_
_entity.id
_entity.type
_entity.pdbx_description
1 polymer ?
#
loop_
_entity_poly.entity_id
_entity_poly.type
_entity_poly.pdbx_seq_one_letter_code
_entity_poly.pdbx_strand_id
1 'polypeptide(L)'
;IYEYEPEIQVTSRLRVERKDGRKQWIWVTRSSNGSSERHLPGATVCFFGSDKSMLEGILESGREIQRRRREKYLTVVQVYDYGKDHGLNWLHPQDKDRKQPGRSISSVVLPRCPLTGLDQAEALMEDAREFLASEMWYTERGIPYRRGYMLYGVPGGGKSSL
;
A
#
# COMPACT_ATOMS: atom_id res chain seq x y z
N ILE A 1 -47.34 -15.68 -8.12
CA ILE A 1 -46.37 -16.72 -8.54
C ILE A 1 -45.08 -16.36 -7.84
N TYR A 2 -44.76 -17.06 -6.75
CA TYR A 2 -43.47 -16.90 -6.09
C TYR A 2 -42.46 -17.67 -6.93
N GLU A 3 -41.65 -16.95 -7.71
CA GLU A 3 -40.46 -17.52 -8.33
C GLU A 3 -39.50 -17.91 -7.20
N TYR A 4 -39.19 -19.20 -7.16
CA TYR A 4 -38.20 -19.80 -6.29
C TYR A 4 -36.86 -19.09 -6.50
N GLU A 5 -36.45 -18.23 -5.56
CA GLU A 5 -35.06 -17.80 -5.48
C GLU A 5 -34.24 -19.03 -5.11
N PRO A 6 -33.28 -19.48 -5.95
CA PRO A 6 -32.44 -20.60 -5.61
C PRO A 6 -31.72 -20.25 -4.31
N GLU A 7 -31.83 -21.15 -3.34
CA GLU A 7 -31.20 -21.07 -2.03
C GLU A 7 -29.86 -20.35 -2.16
N ILE A 8 -29.74 -19.16 -1.58
CA ILE A 8 -28.48 -18.41 -1.60
C ILE A 8 -27.42 -19.40 -1.13
N GLN A 9 -26.54 -19.84 -2.04
CA GLN A 9 -25.47 -20.76 -1.69
C GLN A 9 -24.46 -19.96 -0.90
N VAL A 10 -24.67 -19.90 0.41
CA VAL A 10 -23.83 -19.15 1.32
C VAL A 10 -22.59 -19.98 1.57
N THR A 11 -21.45 -19.52 1.06
CA THR A 11 -20.15 -20.15 1.34
C THR A 11 -19.76 -19.94 2.80
N SER A 12 -20.10 -18.81 3.40
CA SER A 12 -19.80 -18.52 4.80
C SER A 12 -20.83 -17.58 5.40
N ARG A 13 -21.34 -17.94 6.59
CA ARG A 13 -22.21 -17.08 7.40
C ARG A 13 -21.46 -16.56 8.61
N LEU A 14 -21.40 -15.25 8.77
CA LEU A 14 -20.66 -14.59 9.85
C LEU A 14 -21.64 -13.83 10.75
N ARG A 15 -21.46 -13.94 12.07
CA ARG A 15 -22.15 -13.08 13.04
C ARG A 15 -21.16 -12.04 13.51
N VAL A 16 -21.50 -10.78 13.30
CA VAL A 16 -20.61 -9.66 13.61
C VAL A 16 -21.36 -8.65 14.47
N GLU A 17 -20.63 -8.03 15.38
CA GLU A 17 -21.15 -7.03 16.31
C GLU A 17 -20.96 -5.63 15.72
N ARG A 18 -22.04 -4.85 15.72
CA ARG A 18 -22.01 -3.43 15.33
C ARG A 18 -21.38 -2.60 16.44
N LYS A 19 -20.98 -1.37 16.09
CA LYS A 19 -20.50 -0.38 17.08
C LYS A 19 -21.54 -0.09 18.17
N ASP A 20 -22.83 -0.22 17.85
CA ASP A 20 -23.94 -0.04 18.79
C ASP A 20 -24.21 -1.28 19.67
N GLY A 21 -23.34 -2.30 19.65
CA GLY A 21 -23.50 -3.56 20.39
C GLY A 21 -24.53 -4.54 19.81
N ARG A 22 -25.27 -4.14 18.77
CA ARG A 22 -26.23 -5.02 18.07
C ARG A 22 -25.50 -6.04 17.20
N LYS A 23 -25.94 -7.29 17.25
CA LYS A 23 -25.38 -8.37 16.41
C LYS A 23 -26.14 -8.47 15.09
N GLN A 24 -25.40 -8.61 14.00
CA GLN A 24 -25.93 -8.72 12.65
C GLN A 24 -25.31 -9.92 11.94
N TRP A 25 -26.12 -10.58 11.11
CA TRP A 25 -25.65 -11.66 10.25
C TRP A 25 -25.20 -11.11 8.90
N ILE A 26 -24.06 -11.61 8.42
CA ILE A 26 -23.55 -11.43 7.06
C ILE A 26 -23.52 -12.79 6.38
N TRP A 27 -23.89 -12.81 5.12
CA TRP A 27 -23.75 -13.94 4.22
C TRP A 27 -22.73 -13.59 3.15
N VAL A 28 -21.71 -14.44 3.00
CA VAL A 28 -20.68 -14.31 1.98
C VAL A 28 -20.78 -15.50 1.04
N THR A 29 -20.98 -15.21 -0.24
CA THR A 29 -21.02 -16.19 -1.32
C THR A 29 -19.84 -15.95 -2.24
N ARG A 30 -18.99 -16.97 -2.41
CA ARG A 30 -17.89 -16.94 -3.38
C ARG A 30 -18.37 -17.58 -4.66
N SER A 31 -18.33 -16.85 -5.77
CA SER A 31 -18.62 -17.42 -7.08
C SER A 31 -17.35 -18.08 -7.62
N SER A 32 -17.27 -19.41 -7.56
CA SER A 32 -16.28 -20.19 -8.32
C SER A 32 -16.93 -20.68 -9.62
N ASN A 33 -17.07 -19.79 -10.60
CA ASN A 33 -17.55 -20.24 -11.91
C ASN A 33 -16.43 -21.04 -12.58
N GLY A 34 -16.68 -22.34 -12.75
CA GLY A 34 -15.84 -23.22 -13.54
C GLY A 34 -15.79 -22.80 -15.00
N SER A 35 -14.66 -23.08 -15.64
CA SER A 35 -14.41 -23.09 -17.08
C SER A 35 -14.52 -21.76 -17.84
N SER A 36 -13.67 -20.77 -17.51
CA SER A 36 -13.08 -19.84 -18.50
C SER A 36 -11.91 -19.06 -17.87
N GLU A 37 -10.73 -19.14 -18.48
CA GLU A 37 -9.40 -18.64 -18.03
C GLU A 37 -9.27 -17.15 -17.67
N ARG A 38 -10.35 -16.36 -17.62
CA ARG A 38 -10.26 -14.89 -17.45
C ARG A 38 -11.20 -14.26 -16.42
N HIS A 39 -11.98 -15.04 -15.68
CA HIS A 39 -12.85 -14.46 -14.65
C HIS A 39 -12.18 -14.58 -13.28
N LEU A 40 -11.82 -13.42 -12.70
CA LEU A 40 -11.35 -13.35 -11.32
C LEU A 40 -12.45 -13.89 -10.39
N PRO A 41 -12.11 -14.69 -9.38
CA PRO A 41 -13.08 -15.19 -8.42
C PRO A 41 -13.76 -14.01 -7.70
N GLY A 42 -15.06 -13.85 -7.93
CA GLY A 42 -15.90 -12.86 -7.28
C GLY A 42 -16.36 -13.31 -5.89
N ALA A 43 -16.59 -12.35 -4.99
CA ALA A 43 -17.27 -12.59 -3.73
C ALA A 43 -18.42 -11.60 -3.59
N THR A 44 -19.61 -12.13 -3.34
CA THR A 44 -20.81 -11.35 -3.05
C THR A 44 -21.06 -11.38 -1.54
N VAL A 45 -21.30 -10.21 -0.96
CA VAL A 45 -21.56 -10.05 0.47
C VAL A 45 -22.97 -9.47 0.65
N CYS A 46 -23.85 -10.21 1.32
CA CYS A 46 -25.22 -9.82 1.61
C CYS A 46 -25.42 -9.64 3.11
N PHE A 47 -26.22 -8.65 3.51
CA PHE A 47 -26.58 -8.38 4.91
C PHE A 47 -27.94 -7.70 4.96
N PHE A 48 -28.67 -7.85 6.07
CA PHE A 48 -29.96 -7.16 6.26
C PHE A 48 -29.77 -5.80 6.94
N GLY A 49 -30.23 -4.73 6.31
CA GLY A 49 -30.28 -3.39 6.91
C GLY A 49 -29.87 -2.29 5.94
N SER A 50 -30.13 -1.03 6.31
CA SER A 50 -29.78 0.16 5.53
C SER A 50 -28.40 0.75 5.88
N ASP A 51 -27.82 0.30 6.98
CA ASP A 51 -26.57 0.83 7.49
C ASP A 51 -25.37 -0.05 7.08
N LYS A 52 -24.49 0.54 6.26
CA LYS A 52 -23.28 -0.06 5.69
C LYS A 52 -22.00 0.15 6.51
N SER A 53 -22.06 0.92 7.61
CA SER A 53 -20.89 1.31 8.43
C SER A 53 -20.07 0.10 8.89
N MET A 54 -20.74 -1.02 9.10
CA MET A 54 -20.16 -2.28 9.52
C MET A 54 -19.36 -2.97 8.40
N LEU A 55 -19.83 -2.96 7.15
CA LEU A 55 -19.04 -3.44 6.01
C LEU A 55 -17.82 -2.55 5.76
N GLU A 56 -18.00 -1.22 5.86
CA GLU A 56 -16.89 -0.27 5.76
C GLU A 56 -15.81 -0.57 6.81
N GLY A 57 -16.21 -0.89 8.04
CA GLY A 57 -15.28 -1.31 9.10
C GLY A 57 -14.52 -2.61 8.79
N ILE A 58 -15.18 -3.61 8.20
CA ILE A 58 -14.53 -4.87 7.78
C ILE A 58 -13.53 -4.61 6.65
N LEU A 59 -13.95 -3.83 5.64
CA LEU A 59 -13.08 -3.46 4.53
C LEU A 59 -11.88 -2.65 5.00
N GLU A 60 -12.08 -1.70 5.91
CA GLU A 60 -11.00 -0.90 6.47
C GLU A 60 -10.03 -1.74 7.31
N SER A 61 -10.55 -2.69 8.11
CA SER A 61 -9.73 -3.68 8.81
C SER A 61 -8.90 -4.53 7.84
N GLY A 62 -9.50 -4.93 6.71
CA GLY A 62 -8.80 -5.64 5.64
C GLY A 62 -7.70 -4.79 4.98
N ARG A 63 -7.99 -3.51 4.71
CA ARG A 63 -7.00 -2.56 4.19
C ARG A 63 -5.84 -2.36 5.15
N GLU A 64 -6.10 -2.26 6.44
CA GLU A 64 -5.09 -2.14 7.50
C GLU A 64 -4.20 -3.37 7.58
N ILE A 65 -4.77 -4.58 7.52
CA ILE A 65 -3.99 -5.83 7.45
C ILE A 65 -3.10 -5.84 6.20
N GLN A 66 -3.62 -5.42 5.05
CA GLN A 66 -2.86 -5.36 3.81
C GLN A 66 -1.77 -4.27 3.84
N ARG A 67 -2.04 -3.13 4.49
CA ARG A 67 -1.08 -2.05 4.73
C ARG A 67 0.09 -2.56 5.57
N ARG A 68 -0.17 -3.19 6.71
CA ARG A 68 0.88 -3.80 7.58
C ARG A 68 1.72 -4.85 6.87
N ARG A 69 1.14 -5.58 5.91
CA ARG A 69 1.90 -6.53 5.07
C ARG A 69 2.81 -5.81 4.08
N ARG A 70 2.35 -4.69 3.49
CA ARG A 70 3.13 -3.89 2.54
C ARG A 70 4.23 -3.07 3.21
N GLU A 71 3.99 -2.51 4.39
CA GLU A 71 4.99 -1.73 5.16
C GLU A 71 6.29 -2.50 5.41
N LYS A 72 6.25 -3.84 5.38
CA LYS A 72 7.42 -4.67 5.61
C LYS A 72 8.36 -4.77 4.42
N TYR A 73 7.92 -4.45 3.20
CA TYR A 73 8.67 -4.77 1.99
C TYR A 73 8.90 -3.57 1.10
N LEU A 74 10.15 -3.36 0.71
CA LEU A 74 10.56 -2.39 -0.30
C LEU A 74 10.76 -3.11 -1.64
N THR A 75 10.12 -2.62 -2.69
CA THR A 75 10.30 -3.09 -4.06
C THR A 75 11.47 -2.34 -4.68
N VAL A 76 12.58 -3.04 -4.94
CA VAL A 76 13.72 -2.47 -5.66
C VAL A 76 13.50 -2.69 -7.16
N VAL A 77 13.36 -1.60 -7.92
CA VAL A 77 13.30 -1.64 -9.39
C VAL A 77 14.70 -1.33 -9.93
N GLN A 78 15.25 -2.23 -10.74
CA GLN A 78 16.54 -2.04 -11.40
C GLN A 78 16.31 -1.77 -12.89
N VAL A 79 16.94 -0.72 -13.41
CA VAL A 79 16.98 -0.47 -14.85
C VAL A 79 18.23 -1.18 -15.38
N TYR A 80 18.05 -2.17 -16.25
CA TYR A 80 19.15 -2.76 -17.02
C TYR A 80 19.01 -2.33 -18.47
N ASP A 81 20.10 -1.82 -19.04
CA ASP A 81 20.26 -1.65 -20.48
C ASP A 81 20.75 -2.99 -21.05
N TYR A 82 19.84 -3.78 -21.59
CA TYR A 82 20.21 -4.88 -22.47
C TYR A 82 20.24 -4.31 -23.88
N GLY A 83 21.45 -4.09 -24.42
CA GLY A 83 21.68 -3.55 -25.75
C GLY A 83 21.15 -4.42 -26.89
N LYS A 84 19.82 -4.47 -27.05
CA LYS A 84 19.09 -4.96 -28.22
C LYS A 84 17.74 -4.24 -28.31
N ASP A 85 17.61 -3.35 -29.29
CA ASP A 85 16.41 -2.84 -30.00
C ASP A 85 15.14 -2.44 -29.22
N HIS A 86 15.10 -2.57 -27.90
CA HIS A 86 14.03 -2.17 -27.02
C HIS A 86 14.66 -1.32 -25.91
N GLY A 87 14.44 -0.01 -25.98
CA GLY A 87 15.12 0.99 -25.14
C GLY A 87 14.83 0.89 -23.64
N LEU A 88 15.24 1.95 -22.94
CA LEU A 88 15.17 2.16 -21.48
C LEU A 88 13.77 1.88 -20.89
N ASN A 89 13.47 0.63 -20.63
CA ASN A 89 12.25 0.20 -19.96
C ASN A 89 12.55 -0.12 -18.49
N TRP A 90 11.65 0.26 -17.61
CA TRP A 90 11.66 -0.23 -16.24
C TRP A 90 11.41 -1.73 -16.27
N LEU A 91 12.46 -2.52 -15.99
CA LEU A 91 12.27 -3.95 -15.75
C LEU A 91 11.59 -4.07 -14.40
N HIS A 92 10.27 -4.22 -14.44
CA HIS A 92 9.54 -4.70 -13.27
C HIS A 92 10.14 -6.06 -12.91
N PRO A 93 10.61 -6.29 -11.67
CA PRO A 93 11.16 -7.58 -11.29
C PRO A 93 10.09 -8.65 -11.56
N GLN A 94 10.33 -9.54 -12.52
CA GLN A 94 9.42 -10.66 -12.78
C GLN A 94 9.54 -11.68 -11.64
N ASP A 95 8.38 -12.19 -11.18
CA ASP A 95 8.03 -13.36 -10.34
C ASP A 95 8.86 -13.74 -9.10
N LYS A 96 10.12 -13.34 -8.97
CA LYS A 96 10.90 -13.41 -7.74
C LYS A 96 11.08 -12.02 -7.20
N ASP A 97 9.98 -11.53 -6.62
CA ASP A 97 9.93 -10.44 -5.66
C ASP A 97 11.24 -10.36 -4.84
N ARG A 98 12.21 -9.55 -5.26
CA ARG A 98 13.28 -9.07 -4.37
C ARG A 98 12.68 -7.98 -3.48
N LYS A 99 11.63 -8.37 -2.76
CA LYS A 99 11.05 -7.63 -1.65
C LYS A 99 12.07 -7.67 -0.53
N GLN A 100 12.88 -6.62 -0.45
CA GLN A 100 13.80 -6.46 0.67
C GLN A 100 12.97 -6.02 1.88
N PRO A 101 13.27 -6.51 3.10
CA PRO A 101 12.65 -5.94 4.28
C PRO A 101 12.96 -4.44 4.32
N GLY A 102 11.92 -3.61 4.46
CA GLY A 102 12.10 -2.18 4.66
C GLY A 102 12.97 -1.95 5.90
N ARG A 103 14.04 -1.17 5.76
CA ARG A 103 14.89 -0.79 6.89
C ARG A 103 14.20 0.35 7.64
N SER A 104 14.06 0.23 8.96
CA SER A 104 13.57 1.35 9.77
C SER A 104 14.56 2.51 9.72
N ILE A 105 14.09 3.74 9.51
CA ILE A 105 14.93 4.94 9.53
C ILE A 105 15.68 5.08 10.86
N SER A 106 15.07 4.67 11.97
CA SER A 106 15.67 4.67 13.31
C SER A 106 16.86 3.73 13.47
N SER A 107 17.06 2.78 12.55
CA SER A 107 18.23 1.90 12.55
C SER A 107 19.47 2.54 11.94
N VAL A 108 19.32 3.68 11.25
CA VAL A 108 20.41 4.45 10.66
C VAL A 108 20.69 5.61 11.59
N VAL A 109 21.82 5.56 12.30
CA VAL A 109 22.26 6.62 13.20
C VAL A 109 23.26 7.49 12.45
N LEU A 110 22.94 8.76 12.23
CA LEU A 110 23.81 9.71 11.55
C LEU A 110 24.25 10.82 12.51
N PRO A 111 25.32 11.56 12.19
CA PRO A 111 25.70 12.73 12.97
C PRO A 111 24.56 13.75 13.03
N ARG A 112 24.50 14.51 14.12
CA ARG A 112 23.53 15.60 14.23
C ARG A 112 23.86 16.71 13.25
N CYS A 113 22.81 17.30 12.67
CA CYS A 113 22.91 18.49 11.86
C CYS A 113 23.21 19.72 12.75
N PRO A 114 24.28 20.50 12.48
CA PRO A 114 24.63 21.66 13.30
C PRO A 114 23.58 22.77 13.30
N LEU A 115 22.78 22.87 12.24
CA LEU A 115 21.77 23.92 12.05
C LEU A 115 20.45 23.62 12.77
N THR A 116 19.98 22.37 12.70
CA THR A 116 18.68 21.98 13.25
C THR A 116 18.80 21.26 14.61
N GLY A 117 19.99 20.76 14.96
CA GLY A 117 20.22 19.96 16.17
C GLY A 117 19.66 18.53 16.12
N LEU A 118 18.93 18.18 15.05
CA LEU A 118 18.34 16.87 14.77
C LEU A 118 19.38 15.90 14.19
N ASP A 119 19.08 14.60 14.21
CA ASP A 119 19.82 13.62 13.40
C ASP A 119 19.66 13.98 11.90
N GLN A 120 20.72 13.83 11.10
CA GLN A 120 20.67 14.13 9.66
C GLN A 120 19.57 13.36 8.92
N ALA A 121 19.27 12.13 9.34
CA ALA A 121 18.18 11.33 8.80
C ALA A 121 16.81 11.94 9.12
N GLU A 122 16.63 12.43 10.35
CA GLU A 122 15.39 13.08 10.77
C GLU A 122 15.15 14.41 10.04
N ALA A 123 16.20 15.23 9.91
CA ALA A 123 16.13 16.48 9.16
C ALA A 123 15.75 16.25 7.69
N LEU A 124 16.30 15.21 7.07
CA LEU A 124 15.94 14.81 5.70
C LEU A 124 14.49 14.33 5.59
N MET A 125 14.03 13.56 6.57
CA MET A 125 12.64 13.07 6.63
C MET A 125 11.65 14.21 6.80
N GLU A 126 11.99 15.24 7.57
CA GLU A 126 11.16 16.43 7.75
C GLU A 126 11.04 17.22 6.45
N ASP A 127 12.16 17.51 5.77
CA ASP A 127 12.16 18.17 4.46
C ASP A 127 11.35 17.37 3.42
N ALA A 128 11.51 16.05 3.39
CA ALA A 128 10.76 15.19 2.47
C ALA A 128 9.25 15.22 2.73
N ARG A 129 8.83 15.25 4.01
CA ARG A 129 7.41 15.38 4.38
C ARG A 129 6.86 16.75 3.98
N GLU A 130 7.61 17.82 4.21
CA GLU A 130 7.24 19.17 3.80
C GLU A 130 7.11 19.26 2.27
N PHE A 131 8.09 18.73 1.53
CA PHE A 131 8.03 18.66 0.08
C PHE A 131 6.78 17.92 -0.40
N LEU A 132 6.49 16.74 0.17
CA LEU A 132 5.30 15.96 -0.20
C LEU A 132 3.97 16.68 0.08
N ALA A 133 3.92 17.52 1.12
CA ALA A 133 2.75 18.33 1.45
C ALA A 133 2.63 19.61 0.61
N SER A 134 3.71 20.03 -0.05
CA SER A 134 3.81 21.31 -0.77
C SER A 134 3.33 21.28 -2.22
N GLU A 135 2.72 20.19 -2.69
CA GLU A 135 2.30 20.02 -4.10
C GLU A 135 1.53 21.24 -4.65
N MET A 136 0.52 21.72 -3.91
CA MET A 136 -0.28 22.89 -4.32
C MET A 136 0.58 24.14 -4.51
N TRP A 137 1.56 24.38 -3.62
CA TRP A 137 2.43 25.55 -3.69
C TRP A 137 3.28 25.57 -4.97
N TYR A 138 3.76 24.40 -5.41
CA TYR A 138 4.50 24.22 -6.67
C TYR A 138 3.60 24.44 -7.88
N THR A 139 2.39 23.85 -7.87
CA THR A 139 1.41 23.97 -8.95
C THR A 139 0.97 25.41 -9.17
N GLU A 140 0.62 26.13 -8.10
CA GLU A 140 0.18 27.54 -8.18
C GLU A 140 1.24 28.46 -8.78
N ARG A 141 2.52 28.13 -8.59
CA ARG A 141 3.67 28.92 -9.07
C ARG A 141 4.18 28.47 -10.43
N GLY A 142 3.64 27.38 -10.99
CA GLY A 142 4.13 26.79 -12.23
C GLY A 142 5.56 26.24 -12.12
N ILE A 143 6.03 25.94 -10.91
CA ILE A 143 7.37 25.36 -10.69
C ILE A 143 7.25 23.83 -10.80
N PRO A 144 8.16 23.16 -11.53
CA PRO A 144 8.16 21.69 -11.58
C PRO A 144 8.24 21.06 -10.20
N TYR A 145 7.29 20.19 -9.87
CA TYR A 145 7.22 19.48 -8.59
C TYR A 145 8.27 18.35 -8.52
N ARG A 146 9.53 18.73 -8.23
CA ARG A 146 10.69 17.83 -8.12
C ARG A 146 11.65 18.32 -7.04
N ARG A 147 12.17 17.40 -6.22
CA ARG A 147 13.18 17.66 -5.18
C ARG A 147 14.36 16.72 -5.40
N GLY A 148 15.58 17.28 -5.36
CA GLY A 148 16.82 16.51 -5.47
C GLY A 148 17.58 16.52 -4.15
N TYR A 149 18.14 15.37 -3.77
CA TYR A 149 18.96 15.21 -2.57
C TYR A 149 20.37 14.76 -2.94
N MET A 150 21.39 15.36 -2.32
CA MET A 150 22.79 14.98 -2.51
C MET A 150 23.38 14.48 -1.19
N LEU A 151 23.63 13.17 -1.11
CA LEU A 151 24.24 12.53 0.06
C LEU A 151 25.73 12.28 -0.23
N TYR A 152 26.63 12.94 0.49
CA TYR A 152 28.08 12.88 0.23
C TYR A 152 28.89 12.40 1.45
N GLY A 153 30.19 12.24 1.29
CA GLY A 153 31.14 11.84 2.34
C GLY A 153 31.78 10.47 2.11
N VAL A 154 32.48 9.96 3.12
CA VAL A 154 33.30 8.72 3.01
C VAL A 154 32.50 7.47 2.62
N PRO A 155 33.10 6.52 1.87
CA PRO A 155 32.47 5.23 1.62
C PRO A 155 32.15 4.51 2.94
N GLY A 156 31.03 3.80 2.99
CA GLY A 156 30.56 3.14 4.22
C GLY A 156 29.89 4.07 5.24
N GLY A 157 29.84 5.39 5.01
CA GLY A 157 29.20 6.36 5.92
C GLY A 157 27.67 6.38 5.89
N GLY A 158 26.99 5.24 5.67
CA GLY A 158 25.53 5.13 5.78
C GLY A 158 24.68 5.70 4.63
N LYS A 159 25.28 6.33 3.61
CA LYS A 159 24.55 7.01 2.50
C LYS A 159 23.50 6.16 1.79
N SER A 160 23.83 4.90 1.45
CA SER A 160 22.89 3.98 0.78
C SER A 160 22.06 3.15 1.77
N SER A 161 22.35 3.26 3.07
CA SER A 161 21.59 2.61 4.13
C SER A 161 20.46 3.48 4.66
N LEU A 162 20.61 4.80 4.56
CA LEU A 162 19.54 5.80 4.72
C LEU A 162 18.48 5.60 3.64
#